data_AF-A0A2N9MZG9-F1
#
_entry.id   AF-A0A2N9MZG9-F1
#
_cell.length_a   1.000
_cell.length_b   1.000
_cell.length_c   1.000
_cell.angle_alpha   90.00
_cell.angle_beta   90.00
_cell.angle_gamma   90.00
#
_symmetry.space_group_name_H-M   'P 1'
#
loop_
_entity.id
_entity.type
_entity.pdbx_description
1 polymer ?
#
loop_
_entity_poly.entity_id
_entity_poly.type
_entity_poly.pdbx_seq_one_letter_code
_entity_poly.pdbx_strand_id
1 'polypeptide(L)'
;MLVNPLLQPRTFTAAELAGGLNRTIHRIKGTQAPDVNNGQPVTAGLTLGAFDAIILLADHIAAPSTTRPYIQPNGVISADAFGAFPSTAPGSRIEIYGSNLSATTRAWSGADFSGSSAPTSLDGVSVTVGGRPTYVAYISPGQVNAVVPSDAPLGQVGVVVSGPAGVSDAYIVMVEALRPGLLAPPSFQASGKQYAAALFPDGQTFVLPSGAIPGVPSRPAKPGETIILYGIGFGPVTPNVPAGTLVGQLNSLSNPFQMFFGSTAATLAYYGLAPNLTGLYQFNVVVPNVADSATVPLTFSLAGQGGTQTLYIAVQR
;
A
#
# COMPACT_ATOMS: atom_id res chain seq x y z
N MET A 1 7.10 -25.13 -40.80
CA MET A 1 6.88 -25.50 -42.21
C MET A 1 5.64 -26.37 -42.26
N LEU A 2 4.65 -26.00 -43.06
CA LEU A 2 3.41 -26.78 -43.22
C LEU A 2 3.47 -27.47 -44.58
N VAL A 3 3.17 -28.76 -44.62
CA VAL A 3 3.34 -29.60 -45.81
C VAL A 3 2.06 -30.37 -46.08
N ASN A 4 1.65 -30.44 -47.35
CA ASN A 4 0.64 -31.37 -47.81
C ASN A 4 1.30 -32.55 -48.54
N PRO A 5 1.53 -33.70 -47.86
CA PRO A 5 2.18 -34.86 -48.49
C PRO A 5 1.20 -35.70 -49.35
N LEU A 6 -0.07 -35.31 -49.44
CA LEU A 6 -1.11 -36.08 -50.10
C LEU A 6 -1.21 -35.74 -51.59
N LEU A 7 -1.74 -36.70 -52.36
CA LEU A 7 -2.03 -36.56 -53.78
C LEU A 7 -3.20 -35.60 -54.09
N GLN A 8 -3.89 -35.10 -53.07
CA GLN A 8 -5.04 -34.20 -53.19
C GLN A 8 -4.79 -32.91 -52.41
N PRO A 9 -5.37 -31.77 -52.84
CA PRO A 9 -5.30 -30.53 -52.07
C PRO A 9 -5.86 -30.70 -50.65
N ARG A 10 -5.23 -30.03 -49.69
CA ARG A 10 -5.66 -30.05 -48.29
C ARG A 10 -5.81 -28.64 -47.76
N THR A 11 -6.95 -28.38 -47.13
CA THR A 11 -7.21 -27.15 -46.39
C THR A 11 -6.91 -27.36 -44.91
N PHE A 12 -6.15 -26.43 -44.34
CA PHE A 12 -5.94 -26.28 -42.90
C PHE A 12 -6.73 -25.08 -42.43
N THR A 13 -7.57 -25.27 -41.43
CA THR A 13 -8.35 -24.18 -40.82
C THR A 13 -7.45 -23.22 -40.05
N ALA A 14 -7.89 -21.98 -39.87
CA ALA A 14 -7.14 -21.00 -39.08
C ALA A 14 -6.88 -21.49 -37.64
N ALA A 15 -7.83 -22.22 -37.04
CA ALA A 15 -7.69 -22.80 -35.71
C ALA A 15 -6.63 -23.91 -35.65
N GLU A 16 -6.58 -24.80 -36.64
CA GLU A 16 -5.53 -25.81 -36.74
C GLU A 16 -4.14 -25.18 -36.90
N LEU A 17 -4.05 -24.07 -37.63
CA LEU A 17 -2.80 -23.33 -37.82
C LEU A 17 -2.38 -22.56 -36.56
N ALA A 18 -3.32 -21.96 -35.84
CA ALA A 18 -3.07 -21.21 -34.60
C ALA A 18 -2.59 -22.10 -33.44
N GLY A 19 -2.97 -23.40 -33.47
CA GLY A 19 -2.61 -24.39 -32.47
C GLY A 19 -3.14 -24.08 -31.06
N GLY A 20 -2.68 -24.83 -30.05
CA GLY A 20 -3.17 -24.71 -28.67
C GLY A 20 -2.83 -23.39 -27.95
N LEU A 21 -2.02 -22.52 -28.57
CA LEU A 21 -1.64 -21.21 -28.05
C LEU A 21 -2.41 -20.07 -28.73
N ASN A 22 -3.36 -20.39 -29.63
CA ASN A 22 -4.22 -19.44 -30.34
C ASN A 22 -3.47 -18.25 -30.97
N ARG A 23 -2.33 -18.53 -31.61
CA ARG A 23 -1.44 -17.49 -32.17
C ARG A 23 -1.95 -16.99 -33.51
N THR A 24 -1.75 -15.70 -33.79
CA THR A 24 -1.87 -15.19 -35.16
C THR A 24 -0.76 -15.78 -36.01
N ILE A 25 -1.13 -16.38 -37.13
CA ILE A 25 -0.21 -16.96 -38.11
C ILE A 25 -0.16 -16.05 -39.32
N HIS A 26 1.03 -15.75 -39.81
CA HIS A 26 1.31 -14.93 -40.98
C HIS A 26 1.99 -15.76 -42.05
N ARG A 27 1.72 -15.44 -43.32
CA ARG A 27 2.50 -15.96 -44.44
C ARG A 27 3.85 -15.26 -44.47
N ILE A 28 4.90 -15.90 -45.00
CA ILE A 28 6.16 -15.20 -45.25
C ILE A 28 5.96 -14.12 -46.32
N LYS A 29 6.76 -13.04 -46.28
CA LYS A 29 6.79 -12.02 -47.34
C LYS A 29 7.88 -12.36 -48.34
N GLY A 30 7.52 -12.67 -49.57
CA GLY A 30 8.46 -13.12 -50.60
C GLY A 30 8.02 -12.75 -52.01
N THR A 31 8.98 -12.62 -52.92
CA THR A 31 8.74 -12.25 -54.33
C THR A 31 8.30 -13.45 -55.20
N GLN A 32 8.57 -14.67 -54.75
CA GLN A 32 8.07 -15.89 -55.39
C GLN A 32 6.62 -16.14 -54.95
N ALA A 33 5.69 -16.29 -55.91
CA ALA A 33 4.26 -16.46 -55.68
C ALA A 33 3.66 -15.39 -54.74
N PRO A 34 3.63 -14.11 -55.15
CA PRO A 34 3.26 -12.98 -54.29
C PRO A 34 1.81 -13.06 -53.76
N ASP A 35 0.91 -13.76 -54.45
CA ASP A 35 -0.46 -13.99 -54.00
C ASP A 35 -0.53 -14.87 -52.74
N VAL A 36 0.49 -15.74 -52.57
CA VAL A 36 0.63 -16.65 -51.44
C VAL A 36 1.62 -16.10 -50.41
N ASN A 37 2.78 -15.58 -50.83
CA ASN A 37 3.81 -15.07 -49.92
C ASN A 37 3.69 -13.55 -49.68
N ASN A 38 2.50 -13.11 -49.27
CA ASN A 38 2.15 -11.70 -49.14
C ASN A 38 2.42 -11.07 -47.76
N GLY A 39 2.94 -11.83 -46.79
CA GLY A 39 3.17 -11.33 -45.43
C GLY A 39 1.90 -11.12 -44.59
N GLN A 40 0.72 -11.43 -45.13
CA GLN A 40 -0.55 -11.15 -44.45
C GLN A 40 -0.91 -12.26 -43.45
N PRO A 41 -1.73 -11.93 -42.43
CA PRO A 41 -2.31 -12.93 -41.52
C PRO A 41 -3.14 -13.98 -42.26
N VAL A 42 -3.16 -15.20 -41.73
CA VAL A 42 -4.03 -16.29 -42.19
C VAL A 42 -5.32 -16.27 -41.37
N THR A 43 -6.36 -15.62 -41.90
CA THR A 43 -7.63 -15.39 -41.19
C THR A 43 -8.75 -16.37 -41.54
N ALA A 44 -8.69 -17.01 -42.72
CA ALA A 44 -9.76 -17.89 -43.23
C ALA A 44 -9.30 -19.34 -43.51
N GLY A 45 -8.14 -19.74 -42.97
CA GLY A 45 -7.48 -21.01 -43.31
C GLY A 45 -6.65 -20.93 -44.59
N LEU A 46 -5.96 -22.03 -44.92
CA LEU A 46 -5.04 -22.11 -46.04
C LEU A 46 -5.16 -23.46 -46.76
N THR A 47 -5.37 -23.43 -48.06
CA THR A 47 -5.35 -24.62 -48.92
C THR A 47 -4.00 -24.74 -49.61
N LEU A 48 -3.37 -25.90 -49.47
CA LEU A 48 -2.14 -26.25 -50.19
C LEU A 48 -2.45 -27.23 -51.32
N GLY A 49 -1.80 -27.05 -52.46
CA GLY A 49 -1.86 -27.99 -53.57
C GLY A 49 -1.30 -29.37 -53.20
N ALA A 50 -1.48 -30.34 -54.09
CA ALA A 50 -0.84 -31.65 -53.93
C ALA A 50 0.69 -31.48 -53.97
N PHE A 51 1.39 -32.13 -53.03
CA PHE A 51 2.85 -32.06 -52.87
C PHE A 51 3.45 -30.66 -52.64
N ASP A 52 2.65 -29.71 -52.18
CA ASP A 52 3.06 -28.33 -51.95
C ASP A 52 3.43 -28.06 -50.47
N ALA A 53 4.22 -27.01 -50.24
CA ALA A 53 4.66 -26.61 -48.91
C ALA A 53 4.80 -25.08 -48.80
N ILE A 54 4.49 -24.57 -47.61
CA ILE A 54 4.67 -23.15 -47.28
C ILE A 54 5.35 -22.99 -45.91
N ILE A 55 6.13 -21.91 -45.80
CA ILE A 55 6.65 -21.46 -44.51
C ILE A 55 5.67 -20.41 -43.97
N LEU A 56 5.20 -20.64 -42.75
CA LEU A 56 4.38 -19.70 -42.00
C LEU A 56 5.19 -19.18 -40.81
N LEU A 57 4.95 -17.93 -40.45
CA LEU A 57 5.48 -17.28 -39.26
C LEU A 57 4.35 -17.16 -38.25
N ALA A 58 4.61 -17.47 -36.98
CA ALA A 58 3.65 -17.21 -35.92
C ALA A 58 4.10 -15.98 -35.13
N ASP A 59 3.17 -15.10 -34.74
CA ASP A 59 3.51 -13.95 -33.89
C ASP A 59 4.24 -14.40 -32.64
N HIS A 60 5.31 -13.70 -32.27
CA HIS A 60 6.07 -14.00 -31.06
C HIS A 60 5.14 -13.97 -29.86
N ILE A 61 5.25 -14.95 -28.97
CA ILE A 61 4.65 -14.84 -27.65
C ILE A 61 5.63 -13.99 -26.85
N ALA A 62 5.24 -12.77 -26.48
CA ALA A 62 5.99 -12.02 -25.50
C ALA A 62 6.09 -12.89 -24.24
N ALA A 63 7.31 -13.19 -23.78
CA ALA A 63 7.49 -13.78 -22.47
C ALA A 63 6.78 -12.85 -21.45
N PRO A 64 6.07 -13.37 -20.43
CA PRO A 64 5.53 -12.52 -19.38
C PRO A 64 6.65 -11.63 -18.86
N SER A 65 6.39 -10.33 -18.69
CA SER A 65 7.39 -9.37 -18.20
C SER A 65 8.07 -9.92 -16.95
N THR A 66 9.33 -10.35 -17.09
CA THR A 66 10.09 -11.14 -16.10
C THR A 66 10.84 -10.27 -15.10
N THR A 67 10.59 -8.97 -15.08
CA THR A 67 11.20 -8.08 -14.09
C THR A 67 10.54 -8.32 -12.75
N ARG A 68 11.20 -9.13 -11.92
CA ARG A 68 10.80 -9.38 -10.53
C ARG A 68 10.56 -8.05 -9.78
N PRO A 69 9.71 -8.05 -8.74
CA PRO A 69 9.51 -6.88 -7.89
C PRO A 69 10.85 -6.32 -7.40
N TYR A 70 11.01 -5.01 -7.45
CA TYR A 70 12.20 -4.31 -6.99
C TYR A 70 11.81 -3.26 -5.95
N ILE A 71 12.40 -3.37 -4.76
CA ILE A 71 12.26 -2.36 -3.71
C ILE A 71 13.41 -1.36 -3.88
N GLN A 72 13.08 -0.08 -4.02
CA GLN A 72 14.10 0.95 -4.24
C GLN A 72 14.87 1.28 -2.96
N PRO A 73 16.06 1.93 -3.04
CA PRO A 73 16.76 2.45 -1.86
C PRO A 73 15.86 3.42 -1.08
N ASN A 74 15.83 3.27 0.25
CA ASN A 74 14.90 4.00 1.13
C ASN A 74 13.41 3.76 0.81
N GLY A 75 13.11 2.67 0.11
CA GLY A 75 11.76 2.35 -0.36
C GLY A 75 10.82 1.83 0.73
N VAL A 76 11.33 1.40 1.89
CA VAL A 76 10.49 0.94 3.01
C VAL A 76 10.50 1.96 4.13
N ILE A 77 9.33 2.52 4.42
CA ILE A 77 9.12 3.48 5.50
C ILE A 77 7.88 3.13 6.32
N SER A 78 7.78 3.61 7.56
CA SER A 78 6.45 3.78 8.18
C SER A 78 5.59 4.66 7.29
N ALA A 79 4.28 4.43 7.22
CA ALA A 79 3.39 5.17 6.30
C ALA A 79 3.67 6.68 6.30
N ASP A 80 3.81 7.28 5.12
CA ASP A 80 4.36 8.62 4.90
C ASP A 80 3.68 9.69 5.77
N ALA A 81 2.34 9.66 5.78
CA ALA A 81 1.52 10.58 6.55
C ALA A 81 1.67 10.45 8.07
N PHE A 82 2.47 9.52 8.59
CA PHE A 82 2.70 9.26 10.01
C PHE A 82 4.17 9.42 10.41
N GLY A 83 4.92 10.24 9.68
CA GLY A 83 6.30 10.61 10.01
C GLY A 83 7.38 9.99 9.13
N ALA A 84 7.02 9.10 8.21
CA ALA A 84 7.93 8.54 7.19
C ALA A 84 9.25 7.99 7.77
N PHE A 85 9.21 7.34 8.93
CA PHE A 85 10.40 6.82 9.60
C PHE A 85 11.06 5.71 8.77
N PRO A 86 12.40 5.63 8.74
CA PRO A 86 13.13 4.55 8.07
C PRO A 86 13.11 3.22 8.85
N SER A 87 12.45 3.20 10.01
CA SER A 87 12.21 2.00 10.82
C SER A 87 10.71 1.81 11.06
N THR A 88 10.33 0.62 11.48
CA THR A 88 8.93 0.26 11.76
C THR A 88 8.79 -0.43 13.11
N ALA A 89 7.57 -0.80 13.48
CA ALA A 89 7.26 -1.55 14.69
C ALA A 89 6.14 -2.59 14.43
N PRO A 90 6.04 -3.65 15.25
CA PRO A 90 4.92 -4.58 15.18
C PRO A 90 3.56 -3.86 15.24
N GLY A 91 2.62 -4.27 14.39
CA GLY A 91 1.30 -3.65 14.27
C GLY A 91 1.27 -2.26 13.61
N SER A 92 2.42 -1.72 13.20
CA SER A 92 2.48 -0.43 12.49
C SER A 92 2.14 -0.60 11.00
N ARG A 93 1.81 0.52 10.35
CA ARG A 93 1.57 0.59 8.89
C ARG A 93 2.84 1.01 8.19
N ILE A 94 3.18 0.31 7.12
CA ILE A 94 4.34 0.60 6.27
C ILE A 94 3.91 0.83 4.82
N GLU A 95 4.75 1.57 4.11
CA GLU A 95 4.69 1.76 2.67
C GLU A 95 6.00 1.26 2.07
N ILE A 96 5.87 0.56 0.94
CA ILE A 96 6.97 -0.06 0.22
C ILE A 96 6.93 0.48 -1.21
N TYR A 97 7.91 1.27 -1.57
CA TYR A 97 8.06 1.92 -2.86
C TYR A 97 9.08 1.19 -3.73
N GLY A 98 8.83 1.16 -5.04
CA GLY A 98 9.66 0.40 -5.95
C GLY A 98 9.13 0.36 -7.38
N SER A 99 9.46 -0.72 -8.08
CA SER A 99 8.94 -0.99 -9.42
C SER A 99 8.55 -2.45 -9.57
N ASN A 100 7.60 -2.72 -10.47
CA ASN A 100 7.07 -4.05 -10.74
C ASN A 100 6.51 -4.76 -9.49
N LEU A 101 6.03 -3.99 -8.50
CA LEU A 101 5.54 -4.55 -7.23
C LEU A 101 4.19 -5.26 -7.39
N SER A 102 3.39 -4.85 -8.37
CA SER A 102 2.10 -5.44 -8.73
C SER A 102 1.78 -5.19 -10.20
N ALA A 103 0.96 -6.06 -10.81
CA ALA A 103 0.37 -5.82 -12.12
C ALA A 103 -0.90 -4.96 -12.07
N THR A 104 -1.56 -4.90 -10.91
CA THR A 104 -2.83 -4.20 -10.68
C THR A 104 -2.67 -3.12 -9.61
N THR A 105 -3.56 -2.14 -9.64
CA THR A 105 -3.64 -1.09 -8.62
C THR A 105 -4.99 -1.16 -7.92
N ARG A 106 -4.99 -1.45 -6.61
CA ARG A 106 -6.19 -1.41 -5.77
C ARG A 106 -5.87 -1.45 -4.28
N ALA A 107 -6.78 -0.91 -3.48
CA ALA A 107 -6.84 -1.15 -2.04
C ALA A 107 -7.63 -2.42 -1.73
N TRP A 108 -7.44 -3.01 -0.55
CA TRP A 108 -8.35 -4.05 -0.07
C TRP A 108 -9.80 -3.55 -0.03
N SER A 109 -10.74 -4.48 0.01
CA SER A 109 -12.17 -4.25 0.16
C SER A 109 -12.70 -5.22 1.21
N GLY A 110 -13.96 -5.04 1.63
CA GLY A 110 -14.58 -5.97 2.58
C GLY A 110 -14.60 -7.42 2.09
N ALA A 111 -14.60 -7.66 0.77
CA ALA A 111 -14.59 -9.01 0.20
C ALA A 111 -13.24 -9.74 0.34
N ASP A 112 -12.16 -9.02 0.62
CA ASP A 112 -10.83 -9.60 0.82
C ASP A 112 -10.60 -10.06 2.27
N PHE A 113 -11.48 -9.66 3.20
CA PHE A 113 -11.38 -10.03 4.59
C PHE A 113 -11.96 -11.42 4.84
N SER A 114 -11.29 -12.19 5.70
CA SER A 114 -11.82 -13.44 6.25
C SER A 114 -12.38 -13.16 7.64
N GLY A 115 -13.67 -12.83 7.72
CA GLY A 115 -14.29 -12.31 8.94
C GLY A 115 -13.68 -10.95 9.32
N SER A 116 -13.09 -10.86 10.51
CA SER A 116 -12.37 -9.65 10.97
C SER A 116 -10.90 -9.62 10.56
N SER A 117 -10.40 -10.65 9.87
CA SER A 117 -8.97 -10.75 9.51
C SER A 117 -8.71 -10.14 8.14
N ALA A 118 -7.78 -9.19 8.11
CA ALA A 118 -7.29 -8.55 6.90
C ALA A 118 -6.55 -9.54 5.98
N PRO A 119 -6.57 -9.33 4.66
CA PRO A 119 -5.88 -10.19 3.71
C PRO A 119 -4.35 -10.08 3.86
N THR A 120 -3.67 -11.21 3.69
CA THR A 120 -2.19 -11.27 3.59
C THR A 120 -1.69 -11.17 2.15
N SER A 121 -2.60 -11.14 1.17
CA SER A 121 -2.29 -10.94 -0.23
C SER A 121 -3.43 -10.26 -0.97
N LEU A 122 -3.10 -9.49 -2.01
CA LEU A 122 -4.05 -8.95 -2.97
C LEU A 122 -3.54 -9.31 -4.37
N ASP A 123 -4.40 -9.88 -5.22
CA ASP A 123 -4.08 -10.24 -6.61
C ASP A 123 -2.77 -11.05 -6.77
N GLY A 124 -2.45 -11.90 -5.80
CA GLY A 124 -1.22 -12.69 -5.76
C GLY A 124 0.02 -11.96 -5.26
N VAL A 125 -0.08 -10.68 -4.92
CA VAL A 125 0.98 -9.88 -4.28
C VAL A 125 0.92 -10.06 -2.76
N SER A 126 2.04 -10.42 -2.15
CA SER A 126 2.20 -10.57 -0.70
C SER A 126 3.50 -9.93 -0.23
N VAL A 127 3.56 -9.63 1.07
CA VAL A 127 4.75 -9.07 1.71
C VAL A 127 5.08 -9.85 2.97
N THR A 128 6.36 -10.03 3.24
CA THR A 128 6.85 -10.56 4.51
C THR A 128 7.79 -9.55 5.18
N VAL A 129 7.80 -9.54 6.51
CA VAL A 129 8.75 -8.78 7.34
C VAL A 129 9.38 -9.77 8.32
N GLY A 130 10.69 -10.01 8.18
CA GLY A 130 11.38 -11.03 8.96
C GLY A 130 10.80 -12.44 8.78
N GLY A 131 10.33 -12.75 7.57
CA GLY A 131 9.67 -14.01 7.24
C GLY A 131 8.23 -14.16 7.73
N ARG A 132 7.69 -13.17 8.44
CA ARG A 132 6.28 -13.15 8.89
C ARG A 132 5.39 -12.49 7.84
N PRO A 133 4.27 -13.11 7.42
CA PRO A 133 3.32 -12.48 6.50
C PRO A 133 2.77 -11.17 7.07
N THR A 134 2.68 -10.14 6.23
CA THR A 134 2.02 -8.87 6.57
C THR A 134 0.60 -8.84 6.01
N TYR A 135 -0.18 -7.84 6.43
CA TYR A 135 -1.54 -7.64 5.93
C TYR A 135 -1.56 -6.56 4.85
N VAL A 136 -1.80 -6.95 3.60
CA VAL A 136 -1.64 -6.08 2.43
C VAL A 136 -2.89 -5.24 2.22
N ALA A 137 -2.75 -3.92 2.40
CA ALA A 137 -3.84 -2.96 2.35
C ALA A 137 -4.01 -2.28 0.98
N TYR A 138 -2.92 -2.15 0.23
CA TYR A 138 -2.92 -1.53 -1.09
C TYR A 138 -1.78 -2.08 -1.92
N ILE A 139 -2.02 -2.24 -3.22
CA ILE A 139 -1.03 -2.64 -4.22
C ILE A 139 -1.11 -1.72 -5.43
N SER A 140 0.03 -1.50 -6.08
CA SER A 140 0.20 -0.85 -7.37
C SER A 140 1.57 -1.23 -7.94
N PRO A 141 1.87 -0.98 -9.23
CA PRO A 141 3.19 -1.23 -9.77
C PRO A 141 4.34 -0.54 -9.02
N GLY A 142 4.07 0.62 -8.39
CA GLY A 142 5.09 1.44 -7.74
C GLY A 142 5.04 1.46 -6.20
N GLN A 143 3.99 0.92 -5.58
CA GLN A 143 3.78 1.00 -4.14
C GLN A 143 2.95 -0.16 -3.60
N VAL A 144 3.34 -0.69 -2.44
CA VAL A 144 2.54 -1.61 -1.61
C VAL A 144 2.42 -1.04 -0.20
N ASN A 145 1.21 -1.04 0.37
CA ASN A 145 0.98 -0.65 1.76
C ASN A 145 0.59 -1.89 2.56
N ALA A 146 1.16 -2.05 3.75
CA ALA A 146 0.90 -3.21 4.58
C ALA A 146 0.90 -2.89 6.08
N VAL A 147 0.24 -3.75 6.87
CA VAL A 147 0.33 -3.74 8.34
C VAL A 147 1.33 -4.81 8.77
N VAL A 148 2.34 -4.41 9.54
CA VAL A 148 3.35 -5.30 10.11
C VAL A 148 2.68 -6.23 11.14
N PRO A 149 2.91 -7.54 11.12
CA PRO A 149 2.27 -8.45 12.05
C PRO A 149 2.79 -8.24 13.48
N SER A 150 1.99 -8.63 14.47
CA SER A 150 2.34 -8.46 15.90
C SER A 150 3.55 -9.28 16.33
N ASP A 151 3.86 -10.37 15.62
CA ASP A 151 4.97 -11.29 15.90
C ASP A 151 6.18 -11.04 14.99
N ALA A 152 6.26 -9.89 14.31
CA ALA A 152 7.43 -9.49 13.55
C ALA A 152 8.67 -9.46 14.47
N PRO A 153 9.78 -10.13 14.10
CA PRO A 153 10.99 -10.13 14.91
C PRO A 153 11.58 -8.72 15.02
N LEU A 154 12.07 -8.37 16.21
CA LEU A 154 12.76 -7.10 16.45
C LEU A 154 14.20 -7.13 15.89
N GLY A 155 14.74 -5.97 15.57
CA GLY A 155 16.08 -5.80 15.01
C GLY A 155 16.07 -5.63 13.49
N GLN A 156 17.22 -5.85 12.86
CA GLN A 156 17.35 -5.78 11.40
C GLN A 156 16.77 -7.04 10.76
N VAL A 157 15.74 -6.87 9.93
CA VAL A 157 15.03 -7.96 9.28
C VAL A 157 14.77 -7.65 7.82
N GLY A 158 14.63 -8.69 7.00
CA GLY A 158 14.32 -8.55 5.57
C GLY A 158 12.83 -8.29 5.33
N VAL A 159 12.53 -7.31 4.49
CA VAL A 159 11.25 -7.09 3.85
C VAL A 159 11.31 -7.65 2.43
N VAL A 160 10.35 -8.51 2.08
CA VAL A 160 10.31 -9.17 0.77
C VAL A 160 8.92 -9.00 0.17
N VAL A 161 8.85 -8.54 -1.08
CA VAL A 161 7.62 -8.49 -1.88
C VAL A 161 7.62 -9.69 -2.82
N SER A 162 6.55 -10.47 -2.81
CA SER A 162 6.31 -11.57 -3.75
C SER A 162 5.10 -11.25 -4.60
N GLY A 163 5.16 -11.57 -5.89
CA GLY A 163 4.04 -11.43 -6.81
C GLY A 163 4.12 -12.42 -7.97
N PRO A 164 3.15 -12.41 -8.89
CA PRO A 164 3.13 -13.34 -10.04
C PRO A 164 4.38 -13.27 -10.93
N ALA A 165 5.07 -12.12 -10.95
CA ALA A 165 6.29 -11.90 -11.73
C ALA A 165 7.58 -12.38 -11.01
N GLY A 166 7.49 -12.83 -9.76
CA GLY A 166 8.63 -13.33 -8.99
C GLY A 166 8.71 -12.72 -7.58
N VAL A 167 9.89 -12.83 -6.98
CA VAL A 167 10.16 -12.40 -5.60
C VAL A 167 11.27 -11.34 -5.62
N SER A 168 11.12 -10.28 -4.83
CA SER A 168 12.16 -9.25 -4.68
C SER A 168 13.40 -9.79 -3.96
N ASP A 169 14.52 -9.08 -4.09
CA ASP A 169 15.59 -9.20 -3.09
C ASP A 169 15.07 -8.70 -1.73
N ALA A 170 15.68 -9.16 -0.64
CA ALA A 170 15.32 -8.72 0.70
C ALA A 170 15.83 -7.29 0.94
N TYR A 171 14.93 -6.39 1.31
CA TYR A 171 15.26 -5.04 1.77
C TYR A 171 15.38 -5.02 3.29
N ILE A 172 16.52 -4.62 3.85
CA ILE A 172 16.73 -4.63 5.30
C ILE A 172 16.08 -3.39 5.94
N VAL A 173 15.21 -3.62 6.92
CA VAL A 173 14.60 -2.57 7.75
C VAL A 173 14.87 -2.86 9.23
N MET A 174 14.94 -1.81 10.03
CA MET A 174 14.94 -1.94 11.50
C MET A 174 13.49 -2.05 11.99
N VAL A 175 13.17 -3.14 12.69
CA VAL A 175 11.92 -3.30 13.44
C VAL A 175 12.21 -3.05 14.91
N GLU A 176 11.52 -2.06 15.46
CA GLU A 176 11.66 -1.62 16.84
C GLU A 176 10.46 -2.02 17.68
N ALA A 177 10.62 -2.06 19.00
CA ALA A 177 9.51 -2.36 19.89
C ALA A 177 8.39 -1.31 19.78
N LEU A 178 8.76 -0.03 19.61
CA LEU A 178 7.86 1.10 19.47
C LEU A 178 8.42 2.08 18.43
N ARG A 179 7.59 2.51 17.47
CA ARG A 179 7.94 3.55 16.50
C ARG A 179 6.70 4.41 16.24
N PRO A 180 6.27 5.22 17.24
CA PRO A 180 5.01 5.91 17.20
C PRO A 180 5.05 7.11 16.24
N GLY A 181 4.00 7.24 15.44
CA GLY A 181 3.79 8.37 14.54
C GLY A 181 2.33 8.82 14.55
N LEU A 182 2.08 10.10 14.76
CA LEU A 182 0.78 10.74 14.61
C LEU A 182 0.54 11.14 13.16
N LEU A 183 -0.73 11.09 12.74
CA LEU A 183 -1.17 11.48 11.41
C LEU A 183 -0.90 12.99 11.19
N ALA A 184 -0.03 13.29 10.25
CA ALA A 184 0.36 14.62 9.82
C ALA A 184 0.78 14.57 8.33
N PRO A 185 -0.18 14.47 7.38
CA PRO A 185 0.13 14.35 5.97
C PRO A 185 0.94 15.55 5.44
N PRO A 186 1.73 15.40 4.36
CA PRO A 186 2.45 16.52 3.76
C PRO A 186 1.54 17.70 3.34
N SER A 187 0.29 17.42 2.97
CA SER A 187 -0.72 18.44 2.65
C SER A 187 -1.15 19.29 3.85
N PHE A 188 -0.79 18.89 5.08
CA PHE A 188 -1.05 19.60 6.33
C PHE A 188 0.10 20.52 6.76
N GLN A 189 0.97 20.88 5.81
CA GLN A 189 1.95 21.94 6.01
C GLN A 189 1.36 23.30 5.65
N ALA A 190 1.43 24.25 6.58
CA ALA A 190 1.04 25.64 6.35
C ALA A 190 2.04 26.58 7.03
N SER A 191 2.47 27.63 6.32
CA SER A 191 3.43 28.63 6.82
C SER A 191 4.72 28.03 7.41
N GLY A 192 5.25 26.96 6.81
CA GLY A 192 6.46 26.27 7.27
C GLY A 192 6.30 25.46 8.55
N LYS A 193 5.06 25.13 8.93
CA LYS A 193 4.71 24.33 10.11
C LYS A 193 3.92 23.10 9.67
N GLN A 194 4.34 21.93 10.15
CA GLN A 194 3.61 20.67 9.97
C GLN A 194 2.53 20.58 11.06
N TYR A 195 1.27 20.55 10.66
CA TYR A 195 0.17 20.35 11.58
C TYR A 195 -0.17 18.86 11.69
N ALA A 196 -0.59 18.45 12.88
CA ALA A 196 -1.28 17.17 13.04
C ALA A 196 -2.67 17.26 12.39
N ALA A 197 -3.10 16.18 11.74
CA ALA A 197 -4.46 16.07 11.20
C ALA A 197 -5.45 15.70 12.30
N ALA A 198 -5.59 16.60 13.28
CA ALA A 198 -6.61 16.50 14.32
C ALA A 198 -7.98 16.89 13.75
N LEU A 199 -9.01 16.11 14.08
CA LEU A 199 -10.39 16.31 13.67
C LEU A 199 -11.27 16.68 14.85
N PHE A 200 -12.31 17.48 14.61
CA PHE A 200 -13.43 17.57 15.54
C PHE A 200 -14.30 16.30 15.46
N PRO A 201 -15.16 16.04 16.46
CA PRO A 201 -16.04 14.86 16.47
C PRO A 201 -17.07 14.83 15.34
N ASP A 202 -17.22 15.91 14.57
CA ASP A 202 -18.02 15.95 13.34
C ASP A 202 -17.43 15.14 12.18
N GLY A 203 -16.17 14.69 12.30
CA GLY A 203 -15.47 13.89 11.31
C GLY A 203 -15.10 14.65 10.03
N GLN A 204 -15.26 15.97 9.99
CA GLN A 204 -15.10 16.78 8.77
C GLN A 204 -14.22 18.02 8.98
N THR A 205 -14.28 18.63 10.17
CA THR A 205 -13.56 19.87 10.46
C THR A 205 -12.21 19.56 11.12
N PHE A 206 -11.13 20.12 10.58
CA PHE A 206 -9.77 19.95 11.13
C PHE A 206 -9.38 21.06 12.11
N VAL A 207 -8.51 20.72 13.06
CA VAL A 207 -7.99 21.64 14.09
C VAL A 207 -6.76 22.37 13.56
N LEU A 208 -7.00 23.37 12.71
CA LEU A 208 -5.99 24.19 12.04
C LEU A 208 -6.42 25.66 12.09
N PRO A 209 -5.52 26.63 11.85
CA PRO A 209 -5.96 28.00 11.61
C PRO A 209 -6.96 28.03 10.45
N SER A 210 -8.03 28.80 10.57
CA SER A 210 -9.07 28.86 9.55
C SER A 210 -8.48 29.27 8.20
N GLY A 211 -8.72 28.46 7.16
CA GLY A 211 -8.22 28.72 5.81
C GLY A 211 -6.71 28.49 5.64
N ALA A 212 -6.03 27.85 6.59
CA ALA A 212 -4.61 27.52 6.48
C ALA A 212 -4.29 26.61 5.28
N ILE A 213 -5.24 25.74 4.91
CA ILE A 213 -5.14 24.84 3.76
C ILE A 213 -6.36 25.06 2.86
N PRO A 214 -6.18 25.45 1.59
CA PRO A 214 -7.30 25.65 0.66
C PRO A 214 -8.17 24.39 0.52
N GLY A 215 -9.48 24.55 0.61
CA GLY A 215 -10.45 23.46 0.45
C GLY A 215 -10.57 22.51 1.66
N VAL A 216 -9.83 22.74 2.75
CA VAL A 216 -9.93 21.95 3.99
C VAL A 216 -10.72 22.73 5.04
N PRO A 217 -11.94 22.26 5.41
CA PRO A 217 -12.70 22.85 6.51
C PRO A 217 -11.90 22.84 7.80
N SER A 218 -11.66 24.01 8.40
CA SER A 218 -10.76 24.13 9.54
C SER A 218 -11.09 25.31 10.46
N ARG A 219 -10.80 25.12 11.75
CA ARG A 219 -10.77 26.19 12.76
C ARG A 219 -9.86 25.79 13.94
N PRO A 220 -9.35 26.75 14.72
CA PRO A 220 -8.70 26.45 15.99
C PRO A 220 -9.67 25.73 16.96
N ALA A 221 -9.13 24.86 17.80
CA ALA A 221 -9.89 24.28 18.90
C ALA A 221 -9.94 25.23 20.10
N LYS A 222 -11.04 25.16 20.84
CA LYS A 222 -11.20 25.84 22.12
C LYS A 222 -10.79 24.90 23.25
N PRO A 223 -10.17 25.42 24.33
CA PRO A 223 -9.99 24.64 25.55
C PRO A 223 -11.30 23.99 26.02
N GLY A 224 -11.22 22.72 26.43
CA GLY A 224 -12.37 21.90 26.82
C GLY A 224 -13.05 21.14 25.67
N GLU A 225 -12.81 21.49 24.41
CA GLU A 225 -13.28 20.68 23.29
C GLU A 225 -12.53 19.35 23.22
N THR A 226 -13.20 18.30 22.74
CA THR A 226 -12.57 17.03 22.41
C THR A 226 -12.20 17.00 20.94
N ILE A 227 -10.96 16.63 20.63
CA ILE A 227 -10.46 16.42 19.29
C ILE A 227 -10.05 14.95 19.11
N ILE A 228 -10.02 14.49 17.86
CA ILE A 228 -9.65 13.13 17.47
C ILE A 228 -8.33 13.20 16.71
N LEU A 229 -7.35 12.43 17.17
CA LEU A 229 -6.06 12.24 16.51
C LEU A 229 -5.89 10.77 16.15
N TYR A 230 -5.21 10.50 15.03
CA TYR A 230 -4.85 9.14 14.62
C TYR A 230 -3.35 8.93 14.64
N GLY A 231 -2.92 7.68 14.78
CA GLY A 231 -1.51 7.32 14.76
C GLY A 231 -1.23 5.85 14.45
N ILE A 232 0.05 5.50 14.34
CA ILE A 232 0.55 4.13 14.12
C ILE A 232 1.74 3.84 15.03
N GLY A 233 2.07 2.56 15.27
CA GLY A 233 3.31 2.16 15.95
C GLY A 233 3.40 2.46 17.46
N PHE A 234 2.28 2.71 18.13
CA PHE A 234 2.22 2.99 19.58
C PHE A 234 2.34 1.74 20.49
N GLY A 235 2.32 0.54 19.91
CA GLY A 235 2.56 -0.72 20.63
C GLY A 235 1.28 -1.37 21.19
N PRO A 236 1.43 -2.40 22.04
CA PRO A 236 0.33 -3.28 22.41
C PRO A 236 -0.77 -2.58 23.21
N VAL A 237 -2.01 -3.09 23.06
CA VAL A 237 -3.20 -2.61 23.78
C VAL A 237 -3.79 -3.71 24.68
N THR A 238 -4.59 -3.29 25.65
CA THR A 238 -5.36 -4.16 26.54
C THR A 238 -6.85 -3.80 26.44
N PRO A 239 -7.77 -4.75 26.19
CA PRO A 239 -7.51 -6.15 25.80
C PRO A 239 -6.71 -6.27 24.50
N ASN A 240 -5.94 -7.35 24.34
CA ASN A 240 -5.08 -7.54 23.17
C ASN A 240 -5.91 -7.68 21.88
N VAL A 241 -5.48 -6.96 20.84
CA VAL A 241 -6.01 -7.07 19.48
C VAL A 241 -4.83 -7.28 18.53
N PRO A 242 -4.65 -8.49 17.98
CA PRO A 242 -3.55 -8.77 17.06
C PRO A 242 -3.62 -7.90 15.80
N ALA A 243 -2.45 -7.49 15.30
CA ALA A 243 -2.34 -6.82 14.01
C ALA A 243 -3.02 -7.65 12.92
N GLY A 244 -3.65 -6.97 11.96
CA GLY A 244 -4.47 -7.61 10.92
C GLY A 244 -5.91 -7.88 11.32
N THR A 245 -6.29 -7.70 12.58
CA THR A 245 -7.69 -7.88 13.02
C THR A 245 -8.41 -6.54 13.09
N LEU A 246 -9.64 -6.47 12.58
CA LEU A 246 -10.53 -5.33 12.81
C LEU A 246 -10.88 -5.23 14.30
N VAL A 247 -10.69 -4.05 14.87
CA VAL A 247 -10.93 -3.79 16.30
C VAL A 247 -12.44 -3.80 16.59
N GLY A 248 -12.90 -4.84 17.30
CA GLY A 248 -14.31 -5.04 17.67
C GLY A 248 -14.68 -4.60 19.10
N GLN A 249 -13.71 -4.15 19.90
CA GLN A 249 -13.93 -3.71 21.28
C GLN A 249 -13.01 -2.55 21.66
N LEU A 250 -13.47 -1.73 22.62
CA LEU A 250 -12.63 -0.69 23.21
C LEU A 250 -11.41 -1.33 23.90
N ASN A 251 -10.29 -0.64 23.77
CA ASN A 251 -9.00 -1.06 24.30
C ASN A 251 -8.18 0.20 24.63
N SER A 252 -7.08 0.04 25.35
CA SER A 252 -6.16 1.13 25.69
C SER A 252 -4.72 0.69 25.55
N LEU A 253 -3.82 1.62 25.23
CA LEU A 253 -2.38 1.37 25.23
C LEU A 253 -1.92 0.75 26.55
N SER A 254 -1.09 -0.28 26.45
CA SER A 254 -0.50 -0.94 27.62
C SER A 254 0.69 -0.16 28.17
N ASN A 255 1.37 0.60 27.31
CA ASN A 255 2.44 1.50 27.70
C ASN A 255 1.86 2.84 28.22
N PRO A 256 2.48 3.46 29.24
CA PRO A 256 2.10 4.81 29.67
C PRO A 256 2.20 5.80 28.51
N PHE A 257 1.14 6.58 28.31
CA PHE A 257 1.04 7.57 27.23
C PHE A 257 0.51 8.90 27.76
N GLN A 258 1.14 10.00 27.35
CA GLN A 258 0.71 11.36 27.65
C GLN A 258 0.82 12.24 26.40
N MET A 259 -0.05 13.23 26.28
CA MET A 259 -0.02 14.22 25.21
C MET A 259 0.03 15.63 25.78
N PHE A 260 0.75 16.53 25.11
CA PHE A 260 1.00 17.89 25.58
C PHE A 260 0.72 18.91 24.49
N PHE A 261 0.15 20.03 24.92
CA PHE A 261 -0.06 21.25 24.14
C PHE A 261 0.90 22.29 24.72
N GLY A 262 2.03 22.51 24.05
CA GLY A 262 3.18 23.19 24.63
C GLY A 262 3.70 22.39 25.83
N SER A 263 3.74 23.03 27.01
CA SER A 263 4.10 22.40 28.28
C SER A 263 2.91 21.85 29.07
N THR A 264 1.67 22.02 28.56
CA THR A 264 0.46 21.66 29.32
C THR A 264 -0.03 20.28 28.91
N ALA A 265 -0.14 19.37 29.88
CA ALA A 265 -0.68 18.03 29.64
C ALA A 265 -2.18 18.09 29.30
N ALA A 266 -2.58 17.31 28.29
CA ALA A 266 -3.97 17.13 27.91
C ALA A 266 -4.59 15.95 28.66
N THR A 267 -5.93 15.97 28.78
CA THR A 267 -6.68 14.80 29.28
C THR A 267 -7.07 13.91 28.10
N LEU A 268 -6.90 12.61 28.24
CA LEU A 268 -7.24 11.63 27.21
C LEU A 268 -8.53 10.90 27.58
N ALA A 269 -9.56 11.05 26.77
CA ALA A 269 -10.83 10.32 26.89
C ALA A 269 -10.75 8.93 26.24
N TYR A 270 -9.87 8.75 25.25
CA TYR A 270 -9.56 7.46 24.63
C TYR A 270 -8.13 7.47 24.08
N TYR A 271 -7.43 6.33 24.14
CA TYR A 271 -6.05 6.17 23.69
C TYR A 271 -5.76 4.69 23.39
N GLY A 272 -6.30 4.19 22.29
CA GLY A 272 -6.21 2.78 21.90
C GLY A 272 -6.28 2.59 20.39
N LEU A 273 -6.33 1.33 19.93
CA LEU A 273 -6.58 1.02 18.53
C LEU A 273 -7.98 1.50 18.14
N ALA A 274 -8.08 2.08 16.94
CA ALA A 274 -9.30 2.67 16.40
C ALA A 274 -10.33 1.58 16.07
N PRO A 275 -11.60 1.72 16.50
CA PRO A 275 -12.67 0.77 16.18
C PRO A 275 -12.81 0.53 14.67
N ASN A 276 -13.11 -0.72 14.29
CA ASN A 276 -13.30 -1.16 12.89
C ASN A 276 -12.10 -0.95 11.96
N LEU A 277 -10.92 -0.70 12.50
CA LEU A 277 -9.68 -0.54 11.75
C LEU A 277 -8.61 -1.49 12.30
N THR A 278 -7.57 -1.73 11.50
CA THR A 278 -6.40 -2.52 11.88
C THR A 278 -5.13 -1.69 11.76
N GLY A 279 -4.22 -1.80 12.73
CA GLY A 279 -2.94 -1.08 12.74
C GLY A 279 -3.05 0.45 12.79
N LEU A 280 -4.18 0.99 13.25
CA LEU A 280 -4.39 2.43 13.43
C LEU A 280 -4.87 2.69 14.87
N TYR A 281 -4.28 3.69 15.52
CA TYR A 281 -4.66 4.16 16.85
C TYR A 281 -5.53 5.41 16.73
N GLN A 282 -6.45 5.57 17.67
CA GLN A 282 -7.27 6.76 17.85
C GLN A 282 -7.05 7.33 19.25
N PHE A 283 -6.93 8.64 19.33
CA PHE A 283 -6.82 9.39 20.57
C PHE A 283 -7.94 10.43 20.63
N ASN A 284 -8.79 10.36 21.65
CA ASN A 284 -9.76 11.41 21.94
C ASN A 284 -9.17 12.29 23.03
N VAL A 285 -8.87 13.53 22.69
CA VAL A 285 -8.05 14.42 23.51
C VAL A 285 -8.86 15.65 23.87
N VAL A 286 -9.00 15.93 25.17
CA VAL A 286 -9.59 17.17 25.65
C VAL A 286 -8.52 18.25 25.60
N VAL A 287 -8.77 19.29 24.81
CA VAL A 287 -7.84 20.40 24.61
C VAL A 287 -7.64 21.14 25.94
N PRO A 288 -6.42 21.21 26.48
CA PRO A 288 -6.17 21.85 27.76
C PRO A 288 -6.25 23.38 27.66
N ASN A 289 -6.34 24.06 28.80
CA ASN A 289 -6.32 25.52 28.85
C ASN A 289 -4.91 26.06 28.57
N VAL A 290 -4.64 26.40 27.32
CA VAL A 290 -3.39 27.02 26.85
C VAL A 290 -3.67 28.40 26.24
N ALA A 291 -2.63 29.22 26.10
CA ALA A 291 -2.74 30.51 25.43
C ALA A 291 -3.11 30.36 23.95
N ASP A 292 -3.87 31.32 23.43
CA ASP A 292 -4.26 31.38 22.03
C ASP A 292 -3.02 31.41 21.14
N SER A 293 -2.95 30.47 20.20
CA SER A 293 -1.84 30.38 19.26
C SER A 293 -2.25 29.51 18.07
N ALA A 294 -1.88 29.98 16.88
CA ALA A 294 -2.01 29.20 15.65
C ALA A 294 -1.04 27.99 15.63
N THR A 295 0.02 28.00 16.44
CA THR A 295 1.12 27.03 16.37
C THR A 295 1.51 26.52 17.75
N VAL A 296 0.54 26.02 18.52
CA VAL A 296 0.83 25.32 19.78
C VAL A 296 1.63 24.05 19.46
N PRO A 297 2.83 23.83 20.02
CA PRO A 297 3.54 22.57 19.84
C PRO A 297 2.70 21.40 20.36
N LEU A 298 2.50 20.38 19.54
CA LEU A 298 1.81 19.14 19.93
C LEU A 298 2.85 18.04 20.09
N THR A 299 3.05 17.57 21.30
CA THR A 299 4.02 16.51 21.61
C THR A 299 3.38 15.40 22.43
N PHE A 300 4.07 14.27 22.53
CA PHE A 300 3.62 13.16 23.37
C PHE A 300 4.81 12.45 24.01
N SER A 301 4.55 11.72 25.09
CA SER A 301 5.46 10.73 25.67
C SER A 301 4.82 9.35 25.63
N LEU A 302 5.62 8.32 25.30
CA LEU A 302 5.22 6.92 25.27
C LEU A 302 6.30 6.10 25.97
N ALA A 303 5.92 5.35 27.00
CA ALA A 303 6.86 4.60 27.85
C ALA A 303 8.04 5.46 28.36
N GLY A 304 7.78 6.74 28.66
CA GLY A 304 8.78 7.71 29.11
C GLY A 304 9.66 8.31 28.01
N GLN A 305 9.49 7.92 26.74
CA GLN A 305 10.23 8.47 25.60
C GLN A 305 9.37 9.50 24.84
N GLY A 306 9.97 10.61 24.44
CA GLY A 306 9.28 11.64 23.65
C GLY A 306 9.06 11.20 22.20
N GLY A 307 7.92 11.59 21.62
CA GLY A 307 7.69 11.50 20.18
C GLY A 307 8.72 12.31 19.39
N THR A 308 9.07 11.84 18.19
CA THR A 308 10.15 12.43 17.37
C THR A 308 9.64 13.39 16.28
N GLN A 309 8.32 13.43 16.03
CA GLN A 309 7.74 14.39 15.09
C GLN A 309 7.64 15.79 15.72
N THR A 310 7.96 16.81 14.93
CA THR A 310 7.70 18.21 15.29
C THR A 310 6.35 18.63 14.73
N LEU A 311 5.30 18.57 15.56
CA LEU A 311 3.93 18.86 15.14
C LEU A 311 3.36 20.10 15.83
N TYR A 312 2.40 20.72 15.17
CA TYR A 312 1.68 21.88 15.66
C TYR A 312 0.17 21.67 15.61
N ILE A 313 -0.55 22.41 16.45
CA ILE A 313 -2.00 22.47 16.50
C ILE A 313 -2.47 23.89 16.81
N ALA A 314 -3.64 24.29 16.32
CA ALA A 314 -4.20 25.62 16.56
C ALA A 314 -5.19 25.61 17.72
N VAL A 315 -5.01 26.54 18.67
CA VAL A 315 -5.90 26.74 19.82
C VAL A 315 -6.28 28.21 19.94
N GLN A 316 -7.57 28.50 20.18
CA GLN A 316 -8.10 29.84 20.39
C GLN A 316 -9.29 29.77 21.36
N ARG A 317 -9.37 30.65 22.36
CA ARG A 317 -10.47 30.68 23.33
C ARG A 317 -11.76 31.29 22.77
#